data_AF-A0A9X8N4I0-F1
#
_entry.id   AF-A0A9X8N4I0-F1
#
_cell.length_a   1.000
_cell.length_b   1.000
_cell.length_c   1.000
_cell.angle_alpha   90.00
_cell.angle_beta   90.00
_cell.angle_gamma   90.00
#
_symmetry.space_group_name_H-M   'P 1'
#
loop_
_entity.id
_entity.type
_entity.pdbx_description
1 polymer ?
#
loop_
_entity_poly.entity_id
_entity_poly.type
_entity_poly.pdbx_seq_one_letter_code
_entity_poly.pdbx_strand_id
1 'polypeptide(L)'
;MADPEAARRFYTAFGVDSRIRLRACDAHSTGFRGFTLALTVSRPATVDSFLDAAVDAGATVLKPAAKSLWGYGGVVQAPDGTLWKVATSAKKDTGPAIREIDEVVLLLGVEDVKASKQFSVCRA
;
A
#
# COMPACT_ATOMS: atom_id res chain seq x y z
N MET A 1 10.64 17.64 6.05
CA MET A 1 10.92 16.40 6.82
C MET A 1 9.66 15.58 6.84
N ALA A 2 9.70 14.32 6.40
CA ALA A 2 8.62 13.39 6.73
C ALA A 2 8.76 13.06 8.23
N ASP A 3 7.70 13.21 9.01
CA ASP A 3 7.70 12.86 10.43
C ASP A 3 7.76 11.33 10.57
N PRO A 4 8.88 10.75 11.07
CA PRO A 4 9.02 9.30 11.19
C PRO A 4 8.05 8.71 12.22
N GLU A 5 7.54 9.51 13.15
CA GLU A 5 6.54 9.07 14.11
C GLU A 5 5.16 8.95 13.46
N ALA A 6 4.76 9.94 12.65
CA ALA A 6 3.54 9.88 11.83
C ALA A 6 3.56 8.67 10.89
N ALA A 7 4.70 8.40 10.25
CA ALA A 7 4.86 7.19 9.44
C ALA A 7 4.63 5.93 10.29
N ARG A 8 5.32 5.79 11.43
CA ARG A 8 5.17 4.61 12.29
C ARG A 8 3.73 4.39 12.77
N ARG A 9 3.02 5.46 13.17
CA ARG A 9 1.60 5.40 13.53
C ARG A 9 0.75 4.88 12.37
N PHE A 10 1.00 5.38 11.15
CA PHE A 10 0.35 4.91 9.93
C PHE A 10 0.55 3.41 9.73
N TYR A 11 1.79 2.91 9.69
CA TYR A 11 2.04 1.50 9.35
C TYR A 11 1.53 0.52 10.42
N THR A 12 1.49 0.93 11.69
CA THR A 12 0.84 0.17 12.77
C THR A 12 -0.69 0.16 12.61
N ALA A 13 -1.33 1.31 12.39
CA ALA A 13 -2.78 1.39 12.21
C ALA A 13 -3.26 0.67 10.94
N PHE A 14 -2.44 0.74 9.89
CA PHE A 14 -2.64 0.06 8.61
C PHE A 14 -2.34 -1.45 8.69
N GLY A 15 -1.74 -1.95 9.78
CA GLY A 15 -1.60 -3.38 10.06
C GLY A 15 -0.57 -4.11 9.20
N VAL A 16 0.44 -3.41 8.68
CA VAL A 16 1.48 -3.99 7.79
C VAL A 16 2.86 -4.07 8.44
N ASP A 17 3.00 -3.60 9.67
CA ASP A 17 4.24 -3.57 10.45
C ASP A 17 4.88 -4.95 10.68
N SER A 18 4.07 -6.02 10.70
CA SER A 18 4.56 -7.41 10.72
C SER A 18 5.28 -7.82 9.44
N ARG A 19 4.97 -7.18 8.29
CA ARG A 19 5.50 -7.52 6.96
C ARG A 19 6.47 -6.48 6.42
N ILE A 20 6.39 -5.23 6.88
CA ILE A 20 7.18 -4.10 6.40
C ILE A 20 7.86 -3.41 7.58
N ARG A 21 9.18 -3.23 7.47
CA ARG A 21 9.96 -2.48 8.45
C ARG A 21 10.31 -1.10 7.89
N LEU A 22 10.07 -0.08 8.71
CA LEU A 22 10.54 1.27 8.43
C LEU A 22 11.99 1.43 8.84
N ARG A 23 12.75 2.14 8.01
CA ARG A 23 14.07 2.66 8.35
C ARG A 23 14.07 4.15 8.07
N ALA A 24 14.49 4.94 9.05
CA ALA A 24 14.66 6.37 8.85
C ALA A 24 15.69 6.64 7.74
N CYS A 25 15.41 7.65 6.92
CA CYS A 25 16.30 8.14 5.89
C CYS A 25 16.29 9.67 5.93
N ASP A 26 17.47 10.28 6.03
CA ASP A 26 17.63 11.73 6.13
C ASP A 26 17.50 12.44 4.77
N ALA A 27 17.43 11.68 3.67
CA ALA A 27 17.31 12.23 2.33
C ALA A 27 15.86 12.68 2.02
N HIS A 28 15.71 13.94 1.60
CA HIS A 28 14.40 14.49 1.20
C HIS A 28 13.89 13.83 -0.11
N SER A 29 12.78 13.12 0.02
CA SER A 29 11.85 12.70 -1.04
C SER A 29 10.90 13.77 -1.56
N THR A 30 10.89 14.14 -2.83
CA THR A 30 9.72 14.81 -3.45
C THR A 30 9.30 14.07 -4.72
N GLY A 31 8.00 13.93 -4.97
CA GLY A 31 7.47 13.23 -6.15
C GLY A 31 7.47 11.71 -6.04
N PHE A 32 7.43 11.02 -7.18
CA PHE A 32 7.38 9.55 -7.24
C PHE A 32 8.71 8.94 -6.77
N ARG A 33 8.64 7.98 -5.84
CA ARG A 33 9.81 7.41 -5.14
C ARG A 33 10.38 6.15 -5.81
N GLY A 34 10.04 5.91 -7.08
CA GLY A 34 10.47 4.71 -7.79
C GLY A 34 9.76 3.42 -7.38
N PHE A 35 8.77 3.49 -6.48
CA PHE A 35 7.96 2.32 -6.13
C PHE A 35 6.54 2.68 -5.66
N THR A 36 5.64 1.70 -5.69
CA THR A 36 4.35 1.71 -4.98
C THR A 36 4.13 0.37 -4.28
N LEU A 37 3.30 0.36 -3.25
CA LEU A 37 2.91 -0.86 -2.55
C LEU A 37 1.42 -1.15 -2.81
N ALA A 38 1.07 -2.42 -2.90
CA ALA A 38 -0.32 -2.84 -3.03
C ALA A 38 -0.66 -3.99 -2.08
N LEU A 39 -1.86 -3.94 -1.52
CA LEU A 39 -2.47 -5.04 -0.76
C LEU A 39 -3.58 -5.68 -1.60
N THR A 40 -3.54 -7.00 -1.70
CA THR A 40 -4.68 -7.80 -2.16
C THR A 40 -5.43 -8.34 -0.95
N VAL A 41 -6.75 -8.17 -0.95
CA VAL A 41 -7.64 -8.64 0.12
C VAL A 41 -8.86 -9.37 -0.45
N SER A 42 -9.52 -10.17 0.39
CA SER A 42 -10.54 -11.09 -0.09
C SER A 42 -11.89 -10.45 -0.45
N ARG A 43 -12.20 -9.23 0.02
CA ARG A 43 -13.52 -8.59 -0.18
C ARG A 43 -13.54 -7.05 -0.12
N PRO A 44 -14.56 -6.40 -0.71
CA PRO A 44 -14.72 -4.95 -0.69
C PRO A 44 -14.74 -4.32 0.71
N ALA A 45 -15.49 -4.88 1.67
CA ALA A 45 -15.55 -4.36 3.04
C ALA A 45 -14.17 -4.34 3.72
N THR A 46 -13.29 -5.28 3.38
CA THR A 46 -11.91 -5.27 3.87
C THR A 46 -11.11 -4.14 3.22
N VAL A 47 -11.30 -3.88 1.92
CA VAL A 47 -10.69 -2.71 1.24
C VAL A 47 -11.06 -1.43 1.97
N ASP A 48 -12.37 -1.21 2.21
CA ASP A 48 -12.86 -0.01 2.90
C ASP A 48 -12.25 0.09 4.30
N SER A 49 -12.23 -1.00 5.06
CA SER A 49 -11.63 -1.02 6.40
C SER A 49 -10.14 -0.63 6.44
N PHE A 50 -9.35 -1.01 5.42
CA PHE A 50 -7.95 -0.59 5.33
C PHE A 50 -7.81 0.88 4.93
N LEU A 51 -8.64 1.36 3.99
CA LEU A 51 -8.59 2.74 3.53
C LEU A 51 -9.05 3.71 4.61
N ASP A 52 -10.09 3.37 5.37
CA ASP A 52 -10.56 4.16 6.51
C ASP A 52 -9.46 4.26 7.58
N ALA A 53 -8.82 3.13 7.92
CA ALA A 53 -7.72 3.09 8.87
C ALA A 53 -6.52 3.95 8.42
N ALA A 54 -6.24 3.93 7.12
CA ALA A 54 -5.19 4.75 6.54
C ALA A 54 -5.50 6.24 6.71
N VAL A 55 -6.73 6.65 6.39
CA VAL A 55 -7.18 8.05 6.51
C VAL A 55 -7.18 8.50 7.96
N ASP A 56 -7.70 7.68 8.89
CA ASP A 56 -7.67 7.96 10.32
C ASP A 56 -6.24 8.12 10.85
N ALA A 57 -5.28 7.44 10.23
CA ALA A 57 -3.85 7.54 10.55
C ALA A 57 -3.11 8.64 9.76
N GLY A 58 -3.83 9.52 9.07
CA GLY A 58 -3.28 10.70 8.40
C GLY A 58 -2.89 10.51 6.94
N ALA A 59 -3.33 9.43 6.29
CA ALA A 59 -3.15 9.27 4.86
C ALA A 59 -4.11 10.15 4.05
N THR A 60 -3.63 10.59 2.88
CA THR A 60 -4.44 11.35 1.92
C THR A 60 -5.06 10.39 0.90
N VAL A 61 -6.37 10.46 0.67
CA VAL A 61 -7.03 9.71 -0.39
C VAL A 61 -6.65 10.30 -1.75
N LEU A 62 -5.99 9.50 -2.60
CA LEU A 62 -5.69 9.88 -3.98
C LEU A 62 -6.74 9.36 -4.96
N LYS A 63 -7.22 8.15 -4.70
CA LYS A 63 -8.31 7.53 -5.47
C LYS A 63 -9.27 6.87 -4.49
N PRO A 64 -10.50 7.39 -4.35
CA PRO A 64 -11.52 6.76 -3.52
C PRO A 64 -11.79 5.32 -3.93
N ALA A 65 -12.21 4.49 -2.96
CA ALA A 65 -12.60 3.13 -3.23
C ALA A 65 -13.79 3.09 -4.20
N ALA A 66 -13.66 2.36 -5.29
CA ALA A 66 -14.71 2.25 -6.29
C ALA A 66 -14.67 0.91 -7.01
N LYS A 67 -15.83 0.50 -7.55
CA LYS A 67 -15.92 -0.63 -8.47
C LYS A 67 -15.22 -0.29 -9.78
N SER A 68 -14.59 -1.31 -10.36
CA SER A 68 -13.92 -1.25 -11.65
C SER A 68 -14.13 -2.54 -12.43
N LEU A 69 -13.61 -2.60 -13.65
CA LEU A 69 -13.63 -3.82 -14.47
C LEU A 69 -12.99 -5.01 -13.74
N TRP A 70 -11.94 -4.74 -12.96
CA TRP A 70 -11.06 -5.72 -12.33
C TRP A 70 -11.42 -6.05 -10.87
N GLY A 71 -12.51 -5.48 -10.34
CA GLY A 71 -12.96 -5.69 -8.96
C GLY A 71 -13.23 -4.38 -8.24
N TYR A 72 -12.77 -4.24 -7.00
CA TYR A 72 -12.98 -3.08 -6.13
C TYR A 72 -11.66 -2.64 -5.49
N GLY A 73 -11.42 -1.34 -5.39
CA GLY A 73 -10.15 -0.85 -4.82
C GLY A 73 -10.02 0.67 -4.77
N GLY A 74 -9.05 1.14 -3.99
CA GLY A 74 -8.69 2.54 -3.81
C GLY A 74 -7.18 2.74 -3.65
N VAL A 75 -6.75 4.01 -3.62
CA VAL A 75 -5.35 4.41 -3.47
C VAL A 75 -5.25 5.57 -2.47
N VAL A 76 -4.34 5.43 -1.51
CA VAL A 76 -3.99 6.45 -0.51
C VAL A 76 -2.50 6.76 -0.56
N GLN A 77 -2.13 7.95 -0.11
CA GLN A 77 -0.76 8.35 0.14
C GLN A 77 -0.54 8.44 1.64
N ALA A 78 0.39 7.64 2.16
CA ALA A 78 0.81 7.68 3.56
C ALA A 78 1.50 9.02 3.91
N PRO A 79 1.61 9.38 5.20
CA PRO A 79 2.25 10.64 5.63
C PRO A 79 3.69 10.83 5.16
N ASP A 80 4.42 9.72 4.93
CA ASP A 80 5.79 9.75 4.38
C ASP A 80 5.83 9.92 2.85
N GLY A 81 4.67 10.01 2.20
CA GLY A 81 4.50 10.14 0.75
C GLY A 81 4.41 8.81 -0.02
N THR A 82 4.50 7.66 0.66
CA THR A 82 4.40 6.33 0.04
C THR A 82 3.00 6.08 -0.50
N LEU A 83 2.90 5.58 -1.73
CA LEU A 83 1.62 5.26 -2.36
C LEU A 83 1.21 3.82 -2.06
N TRP A 84 -0.01 3.67 -1.57
CA TRP A 84 -0.62 2.41 -1.19
C TRP A 84 -1.91 2.19 -1.96
N LYS A 85 -1.96 1.09 -2.71
CA LYS A 85 -3.19 0.57 -3.32
C LYS A 85 -3.76 -0.55 -2.46
N VAL A 86 -5.06 -0.57 -2.24
CA VAL A 86 -5.76 -1.72 -1.65
C VAL A 86 -6.84 -2.17 -2.62
N ALA A 87 -6.87 -3.46 -2.95
CA ALA A 87 -7.79 -3.97 -3.95
C ALA A 87 -8.21 -5.42 -3.70
N THR A 88 -9.35 -5.76 -4.29
CA THR A 88 -9.87 -7.12 -4.39
C THR A 88 -10.41 -7.36 -5.80
N SER A 89 -10.37 -8.59 -6.29
CA SER A 89 -11.06 -8.99 -7.53
C SER A 89 -12.56 -9.22 -7.31
N ALA A 90 -12.99 -9.40 -6.06
CA ALA A 90 -14.40 -9.54 -5.71
C ALA A 90 -15.19 -8.23 -5.96
N LYS A 91 -16.42 -8.35 -6.43
CA LYS A 91 -17.29 -7.20 -6.75
C LYS A 91 -18.40 -6.94 -5.72
N LYS A 92 -18.58 -7.87 -4.77
CA LYS A 92 -19.62 -7.86 -3.74
C LYS A 92 -19.03 -8.42 -2.45
N ASP A 93 -19.58 -7.97 -1.33
CA ASP A 93 -19.26 -8.53 -0.03
C ASP A 93 -19.93 -9.89 0.17
N THR A 94 -19.21 -10.74 0.89
CA THR A 94 -19.67 -12.07 1.32
C THR A 94 -19.77 -12.17 2.84
N GLY A 95 -19.50 -11.07 3.57
CA GLY A 95 -19.48 -11.00 5.03
C GLY A 95 -18.85 -9.70 5.51
N PRO A 96 -18.68 -9.53 6.84
CA PRO A 96 -18.02 -8.35 7.40
C PRO A 96 -16.55 -8.27 6.97
N ALA A 97 -15.97 -7.07 7.14
CA ALA A 97 -14.55 -6.86 6.94
C ALA A 97 -13.73 -7.80 7.86
N ILE A 98 -12.79 -8.52 7.25
CA ILE A 98 -11.71 -9.19 7.97
C ILE A 98 -10.41 -8.48 7.63
N ARG A 99 -9.64 -8.05 8.63
CA ARG A 99 -8.33 -7.41 8.41
C ARG A 99 -7.23 -8.45 8.13
N GLU A 100 -7.47 -9.25 7.11
CA GLU A 100 -6.49 -10.21 6.59
C GLU A 100 -5.97 -9.71 5.25
N ILE A 101 -4.65 -9.83 5.09
CA ILE A 101 -3.94 -9.46 3.86
C ILE A 101 -3.54 -10.74 3.16
N ASP A 102 -4.09 -10.97 1.98
CA ASP A 102 -3.80 -12.15 1.16
C ASP A 102 -2.41 -12.02 0.52
N GLU A 103 -2.08 -10.84 -0.01
CA GLU A 103 -0.82 -10.58 -0.70
C GLU A 103 -0.33 -9.14 -0.47
N VAL A 104 0.99 -8.98 -0.38
CA VAL A 104 1.67 -7.68 -0.42
C VAL A 104 2.53 -7.63 -1.68
N VAL A 105 2.28 -6.65 -2.54
CA VAL A 105 2.98 -6.49 -3.82
C VAL A 105 3.81 -5.21 -3.79
N LEU A 106 5.10 -5.34 -4.12
CA LEU A 106 6.00 -4.21 -4.37
C LEU A 106 6.14 -3.99 -5.88
N LEU A 107 5.69 -2.84 -6.34
CA LEU A 107 5.83 -2.41 -7.73
C LEU A 107 6.99 -1.44 -7.84
N LEU A 108 8.06 -1.84 -8.52
CA LEU A 108 9.23 -1.00 -8.78
C LEU A 108 9.09 -0.31 -10.13
N GLY A 109 9.16 1.02 -10.13
CA GLY A 109 9.39 1.82 -11.32
C GLY A 109 10.86 1.74 -11.71
N VAL A 110 11.15 1.12 -12.84
CA VAL A 110 12.51 0.99 -13.39
C VAL A 110 12.54 1.57 -14.80
N GLU A 111 13.62 2.27 -15.14
CA GLU A 111 13.82 2.78 -16.51
C GLU A 111 14.07 1.63 -17.50
N ASP A 112 14.67 0.52 -17.05
CA ASP A 112 14.88 -0.69 -17.84
C ASP A 112 14.49 -1.96 -17.06
N VAL A 113 13.41 -2.61 -17.52
CA VAL A 113 12.87 -3.84 -16.92
C VAL A 113 13.73 -5.07 -17.20
N LYS A 114 14.49 -5.10 -18.30
CA LYS A 114 15.36 -6.24 -18.64
C LYS A 114 16.60 -6.27 -17.75
N ALA A 115 17.15 -5.10 -17.41
CA ALA A 115 18.29 -4.99 -16.50
C ALA A 115 17.91 -5.33 -15.03
N SER A 116 16.70 -4.97 -14.58
CA SER A 116 16.27 -5.18 -13.19
C SER A 116 15.95 -6.64 -12.84
N LYS A 117 15.52 -7.46 -13.81
CA LYS A 117 15.28 -8.90 -13.60
C LYS A 117 16.54 -9.65 -13.19
N GLN A 118 17.72 -9.25 -13.65
CA GLN A 118 18.99 -9.88 -13.27
C GLN A 118 19.35 -9.63 -11.80
N PHE A 119 18.89 -8.53 -11.20
CA PHE A 119 19.03 -8.25 -9.77
C PHE A 119 17.98 -8.95 -8.90
N SER A 120 16.87 -9.43 -9.48
CA SER A 120 15.81 -10.14 -8.76
C SER A 120 16.11 -11.63 -8.53
N VAL A 121 17.27 -12.12 -9.01
CA VAL A 121 17.79 -13.47 -8.76
C VAL A 121 19.23 -13.38 -8.23
N CYS A 122 19.43 -12.68 -7.13
CA CYS A 122 20.52 -13.03 -6.22
C CYS A 122 19.93 -13.94 -5.15
N ARG A 123 20.03 -15.24 -5.43
CA ARG A 123 19.89 -16.31 -4.44
C ARG A 123 20.92 -16.07 -3.32
N ALA A 124 20.47 -16.21 -2.08
CA ALA A 124 21.34 -16.26 -0.90
C ALA A 124 22.40 -17.36 -1.03
#